data_AF-S6AJS7-F1
#
_entry.id   AF-S6AJS7-F1
#
_cell.length_a   1.000
_cell.length_b   1.000
_cell.length_c   1.000
_cell.angle_alpha   90.00
_cell.angle_beta   90.00
_cell.angle_gamma   90.00
#
_symmetry.space_group_name_H-M   'P 1'
#
loop_
_entity.id
_entity.type
_entity.pdbx_description
1 polymer ?
#
loop_
_entity_poly.entity_id
_entity_poly.type
_entity_poly.pdbx_seq_one_letter_code
_entity_poly.pdbx_strand_id
1 'polypeptide(L)'
;MTTIVPRWEWRTFGRRFGIAESRFAALQPTAVQDSDELYLLAGSADNLKIRDALMDIKVLREVSPDGLERWEPVMKQGFPLAAADMQKVFAALNLPAPALARDAYTLEQFLAELVVPSGALRPVNVHKRRVRYKVGGCTAEVTDITAEGKATRSIAIESEDAAAVIAAVASVGLADYCNMSYPRGLRALLDGAPERYAVIDAGTNSIKFHIAERAADGSLRAVVDRAEMTRLGEGLEESGEIGHEAIERAVAAIAKMVEEAKQNGVLAIAAVGTAGLRMARNGAAVIATIRARTGVAIEVISGEEEGRLAYLAVKAGLGLPEGSLVVFDTGGGSSQFTFGRGAHVDERFSVDVGAVRYTERFGLDNVVSPEVLEDALAAIAADLTRIEGRPAPDLLVAMGGAITNLAAVKHALKTYDPDIVQGTVLDRAEIDRQIELYRSRSAEERRTIVGLQPKRADVILAGACIVRTVMEKLRQDALRVSDRGLRHGLVVERFGG
;
A
#
# COMPACT_ATOMS: atom_id res chain seq x y z
N MET A 1 -14.13 40.69 21.82
CA MET A 1 -13.82 39.24 21.82
C MET A 1 -13.33 38.91 20.42
N THR A 2 -12.09 38.46 20.26
CA THR A 2 -11.60 37.94 18.97
C THR A 2 -12.45 36.72 18.62
N THR A 3 -13.19 36.78 17.51
CA THR A 3 -13.98 35.65 17.01
C THR A 3 -13.06 34.45 16.86
N ILE A 4 -13.30 33.39 17.62
CA ILE A 4 -12.59 32.13 17.46
C ILE A 4 -13.06 31.56 16.12
N VAL A 5 -12.20 31.58 15.11
CA VAL A 5 -12.53 31.01 13.80
C VAL A 5 -12.13 29.54 13.82
N PRO A 6 -13.08 28.59 13.71
CA PRO A 6 -12.77 27.17 13.63
C PRO A 6 -11.96 26.89 12.37
N ARG A 7 -10.95 26.02 12.49
CA ARG A 7 -10.10 25.62 11.36
C ARG A 7 -10.26 24.13 11.11
N TRP A 8 -10.28 23.77 9.84
CA TRP A 8 -10.13 22.40 9.38
C TRP A 8 -8.65 22.02 9.46
N GLU A 9 -8.37 20.90 10.10
CA GLU A 9 -7.03 20.34 10.25
C GLU A 9 -6.97 18.97 9.57
N TRP A 10 -5.97 18.81 8.72
CA TRP A 10 -5.47 17.52 8.27
C TRP A 10 -4.13 17.27 8.94
N ARG A 11 -3.91 16.09 9.50
CA ARG A 11 -2.64 15.68 10.10
C ARG A 11 -2.40 14.20 9.86
N THR A 12 -1.15 13.82 9.68
CA THR A 12 -0.73 12.42 9.67
C THR A 12 0.55 12.22 10.48
N PHE A 13 0.85 10.98 10.82
CA PHE A 13 2.01 10.57 11.61
C PHE A 13 2.79 9.48 10.88
N GLY A 14 4.10 9.48 11.05
CA GLY A 14 4.96 8.44 10.48
C GLY A 14 6.42 8.84 10.54
N ARG A 15 7.31 7.86 10.31
CA ARG A 15 8.75 8.12 10.23
C ARG A 15 9.18 8.69 8.89
N ARG A 16 8.47 8.38 7.80
CA ARG A 16 8.75 8.85 6.43
C ARG A 16 7.44 9.21 5.72
N PHE A 17 7.52 10.19 4.83
CA PHE A 17 6.38 10.67 4.04
C PHE A 17 6.63 10.62 2.53
N GLY A 18 7.65 9.87 2.10
CA GLY A 18 7.97 9.65 0.69
C GLY A 18 8.16 10.97 -0.05
N ILE A 19 7.46 11.13 -1.17
CA ILE A 19 7.57 12.33 -2.03
C ILE A 19 7.23 13.64 -1.30
N ALA A 20 6.42 13.59 -0.24
CA ALA A 20 6.07 14.78 0.52
C ALA A 20 7.31 15.41 1.17
N GLU A 21 8.28 14.62 1.63
CA GLU A 21 9.51 15.13 2.24
C GLU A 21 10.29 16.00 1.25
N SER A 22 10.47 15.51 0.02
CA SER A 22 11.11 16.27 -1.07
C SER A 22 10.33 17.52 -1.44
N ARG A 23 8.98 17.44 -1.47
CA ARG A 23 8.13 18.61 -1.76
C ARG A 23 8.22 19.67 -0.68
N PHE A 24 8.22 19.29 0.60
CA PHE A 24 8.42 20.24 1.70
C PHE A 24 9.84 20.81 1.74
N ALA A 25 10.86 20.00 1.45
CA ALA A 25 12.25 20.47 1.37
C ALA A 25 12.48 21.51 0.26
N ALA A 26 11.67 21.49 -0.80
CA ALA A 26 11.70 22.48 -1.86
C ALA A 26 10.98 23.80 -1.51
N LEU A 27 10.22 23.85 -0.40
CA LEU A 27 9.53 25.05 0.06
C LEU A 27 10.40 25.88 1.00
N GLN A 28 10.22 27.19 0.97
CA GLN A 28 10.86 28.10 1.93
C GLN A 28 10.14 28.02 3.29
N PRO A 29 10.85 27.69 4.39
CA PRO A 29 10.26 27.77 5.73
C PRO A 29 9.88 29.21 6.09
N THR A 30 8.72 29.34 6.74
CA THR A 30 8.20 30.60 7.28
C THR A 30 8.59 30.84 8.73
N ALA A 31 8.79 29.76 9.51
CA ALA A 31 9.27 29.82 10.87
C ALA A 31 9.77 28.45 11.33
N VAL A 32 10.65 28.44 12.34
CA VAL A 32 11.04 27.26 13.10
C VAL A 32 10.72 27.53 14.57
N GLN A 33 10.11 26.56 15.26
CA GLN A 33 9.76 26.70 16.66
C GLN A 33 9.97 25.39 17.41
N ASP A 34 10.68 25.48 18.52
CA ASP A 34 10.81 24.42 19.52
C ASP A 34 9.84 24.68 20.69
N SER A 35 9.29 23.61 21.25
CA SER A 35 8.44 23.70 22.44
C SER A 35 8.39 22.39 23.21
N ASP A 36 8.39 22.49 24.53
CA ASP A 36 8.00 21.41 25.43
C ASP A 36 6.54 21.59 25.84
N GLU A 37 5.75 20.55 25.64
CA GLU A 37 4.30 20.55 25.87
C GLU A 37 3.92 19.32 26.68
N LEU A 38 3.03 19.50 27.66
CA LEU A 38 2.43 18.41 28.40
C LEU A 38 1.07 18.08 27.79
N TYR A 39 0.91 16.85 27.30
CA TYR A 39 -0.35 16.33 26.80
C TYR A 39 -1.05 15.49 27.86
N LEU A 40 -2.37 15.63 28.00
CA LEU A 40 -3.16 14.73 28.84
C LEU A 40 -4.06 13.88 27.94
N LEU A 41 -3.67 12.63 27.74
CA LEU A 41 -4.40 11.72 26.86
C LEU A 41 -5.56 11.08 27.62
N ALA A 42 -6.80 11.42 27.24
CA ALA A 42 -8.04 10.82 27.72
C ALA A 42 -8.48 9.66 26.81
N GLY A 43 -9.43 8.82 27.22
CA GLY A 43 -10.05 7.84 26.32
C GLY A 43 -10.74 8.45 25.09
N SER A 44 -11.14 9.73 25.15
CA SER A 44 -11.76 10.46 24.04
C SER A 44 -10.74 10.96 23.01
N ALA A 45 -11.25 11.44 21.87
CA ALA A 45 -10.42 12.04 20.81
C ALA A 45 -9.97 13.48 21.13
N ASP A 46 -10.46 14.08 22.22
CA ASP A 46 -10.26 15.49 22.52
C ASP A 46 -8.79 15.83 22.81
N ASN A 47 -8.39 17.06 22.48
CA ASN A 47 -7.01 17.48 22.54
C ASN A 47 -6.82 18.46 23.71
N LEU A 48 -6.20 17.96 24.79
CA LEU A 48 -5.76 18.76 25.92
C LEU A 48 -4.25 18.81 25.97
N LYS A 49 -3.72 20.03 25.90
CA LYS A 49 -2.30 20.29 26.09
C LYS A 49 -2.07 21.47 27.04
N ILE A 50 -0.90 21.46 27.66
CA ILE A 50 -0.42 22.52 28.55
C ILE A 50 0.96 22.93 28.05
N ARG A 51 1.15 24.23 27.85
CA ARG A 51 2.45 24.82 27.46
C ARG A 51 2.65 26.12 28.23
N ASP A 52 3.82 26.32 28.82
CA ASP A 52 4.12 27.51 29.63
C ASP A 52 3.06 27.78 30.72
N ALA A 53 2.61 26.72 31.40
CA ALA A 53 1.51 26.75 32.37
C ALA A 53 0.18 27.31 31.83
N LEU A 54 -0.02 27.30 30.51
CA LEU A 54 -1.28 27.64 29.83
C LEU A 54 -1.93 26.37 29.30
N MET A 55 -3.11 26.05 29.81
CA MET A 55 -3.96 24.96 29.31
C MET A 55 -4.72 25.41 28.06
N ASP A 56 -4.73 24.56 27.04
CA ASP A 56 -5.46 24.70 25.78
C ASP A 56 -6.26 23.42 25.54
N ILE A 57 -7.59 23.54 25.53
CA ILE A 57 -8.52 22.44 25.25
C ILE A 57 -9.21 22.71 23.92
N LYS A 58 -9.06 21.76 23.00
CA LYS A 58 -9.78 21.73 21.73
C LYS A 58 -10.66 20.49 21.69
N VAL A 59 -11.92 20.71 21.35
CA VAL A 59 -12.92 19.65 21.18
C VAL A 59 -13.20 19.47 19.70
N LEU A 60 -13.31 18.20 19.28
CA LEU A 60 -13.68 17.86 17.90
C LEU A 60 -15.16 18.19 17.69
N ARG A 61 -15.47 19.02 16.69
CA ARG A 61 -16.86 19.42 16.40
C ARG A 61 -17.47 18.70 15.22
N GLU A 62 -16.67 18.52 14.18
CA GLU A 62 -17.15 18.02 12.90
C GLU A 62 -16.04 17.25 12.19
N VAL A 63 -16.42 16.20 11.48
CA VAL A 63 -15.55 15.49 10.54
C VAL A 63 -16.19 15.60 9.16
N SER A 64 -15.44 16.08 8.16
CA SER A 64 -15.95 16.21 6.79
C SER A 64 -16.07 14.82 6.12
N PRO A 65 -16.80 14.71 4.98
CA PRO A 65 -16.83 13.47 4.19
C PRO A 65 -15.43 13.00 3.73
N ASP A 66 -14.49 13.91 3.51
CA ASP A 66 -13.09 13.63 3.19
C ASP A 66 -12.23 13.34 4.44
N GLY A 67 -12.85 13.28 5.63
CA GLY A 67 -12.18 12.93 6.89
C GLY A 67 -11.44 14.09 7.56
N LEU A 68 -11.59 15.34 7.11
CA LEU A 68 -10.98 16.50 7.78
C LEU A 68 -11.64 16.75 9.13
N GLU A 69 -10.85 17.13 10.13
CA GLU A 69 -11.35 17.38 11.48
C GLU A 69 -11.45 18.89 11.72
N ARG A 70 -12.61 19.37 12.17
CA ARG A 70 -12.78 20.77 12.59
C ARG A 70 -12.75 20.87 14.11
N TRP A 71 -11.74 21.56 14.61
CA TRP A 71 -11.46 21.70 16.03
C TRP A 71 -11.91 23.08 16.54
N GLU A 72 -12.59 23.10 17.68
CA GLU A 72 -12.95 24.34 18.36
C GLU A 72 -12.18 24.49 19.68
N PRO A 73 -11.41 25.59 19.85
CA PRO A 73 -10.87 25.97 21.15
C PRO A 73 -11.99 26.32 22.13
N VAL A 74 -12.19 25.48 23.15
CA VAL A 74 -13.22 25.68 24.17
C VAL A 74 -12.66 26.31 25.45
N MET A 75 -11.35 26.25 25.64
CA MET A 75 -10.70 26.79 26.83
C MET A 75 -9.24 27.13 26.56
N LYS A 76 -8.82 28.32 27.00
CA LYS A 76 -7.43 28.75 27.02
C LYS A 76 -7.16 29.54 28.30
N GLN A 77 -6.62 28.89 29.33
CA GLN A 77 -6.47 29.47 30.66
C GLN A 77 -5.13 29.10 31.29
N GLY A 78 -4.55 30.04 32.05
CA GLY A 78 -3.29 29.84 32.77
C GLY A 78 -3.52 29.22 34.14
N PHE A 79 -2.55 28.48 34.64
CA PHE A 79 -2.51 28.08 36.04
C PHE A 79 -2.08 29.26 36.94
N PRO A 80 -2.56 29.34 38.19
CA PRO A 80 -3.48 28.42 38.85
C PRO A 80 -4.92 28.49 38.30
N LEU A 81 -5.58 27.34 38.23
CA LEU A 81 -6.91 27.16 37.68
C LEU A 81 -7.96 27.04 38.78
N ALA A 82 -9.01 27.86 38.72
CA ALA A 82 -10.09 27.84 39.72
C ALA A 82 -10.89 26.53 39.66
N ALA A 83 -11.47 26.11 40.79
CA ALA A 83 -12.26 24.89 40.91
C ALA A 83 -13.43 24.83 39.91
N ALA A 84 -14.10 25.97 39.68
CA ALA A 84 -15.18 26.09 38.71
C ALA A 84 -14.72 25.86 37.26
N ASP A 85 -13.50 26.30 36.91
CA ASP A 85 -12.92 26.04 35.60
C ASP A 85 -12.42 24.59 35.49
N MET A 86 -11.95 23.99 36.59
CA MET A 86 -11.58 22.58 36.63
C MET A 86 -12.76 21.66 36.28
N GLN A 87 -13.96 21.98 36.75
CA GLN A 87 -15.17 21.24 36.35
C GLN A 87 -15.41 21.31 34.83
N LYS A 88 -15.13 22.45 34.19
CA LYS A 88 -15.23 22.60 32.73
C LYS A 88 -14.19 21.76 31.99
N VAL A 89 -12.97 21.61 32.55
CA VAL A 89 -11.93 20.74 31.98
C VAL A 89 -12.42 19.30 31.89
N PHE A 90 -12.90 18.72 33.00
CA PHE A 90 -13.38 17.34 33.00
C PHE A 90 -14.63 17.16 32.13
N ALA A 91 -15.55 18.12 32.14
CA ALA A 91 -16.72 18.11 31.25
C ALA A 91 -16.32 18.14 29.76
N ALA A 92 -15.34 18.97 29.39
CA ALA A 92 -14.86 19.05 28.00
C ALA A 92 -14.19 17.76 27.53
N LEU A 93 -13.66 16.95 28.44
CA LEU A 93 -13.06 15.64 28.17
C LEU A 93 -14.05 14.48 28.29
N ASN A 94 -15.33 14.76 28.57
CA ASN A 94 -16.35 13.76 28.88
C ASN A 94 -15.92 12.81 30.03
N LEU A 95 -15.23 13.36 31.04
CA LEU A 95 -14.81 12.64 32.23
C LEU A 95 -15.65 13.06 33.44
N PRO A 96 -15.89 12.15 34.40
CA PRO A 96 -16.57 12.51 35.64
C PRO A 96 -15.72 13.54 36.40
N ALA A 97 -16.36 14.60 36.87
CA ALA A 97 -15.67 15.62 37.66
C ALA A 97 -15.24 15.03 39.03
N PRO A 98 -13.97 15.16 39.43
CA PRO A 98 -13.52 14.70 40.73
C PRO A 98 -14.07 15.62 41.84
N ALA A 99 -14.11 15.10 43.07
CA ALA A 99 -14.35 15.95 44.24
C ALA A 99 -13.17 16.91 44.42
N LEU A 100 -13.44 18.21 44.41
CA LEU A 100 -12.41 19.25 44.49
C LEU A 100 -12.25 19.69 45.94
N ALA A 101 -11.04 19.55 46.48
CA ALA A 101 -10.70 19.94 47.85
C ALA A 101 -10.13 21.37 47.98
N ARG A 102 -9.89 22.05 46.84
CA ARG A 102 -9.27 23.38 46.77
C ARG A 102 -10.11 24.30 45.89
N ASP A 103 -10.06 25.61 46.18
CA ASP A 103 -10.68 26.65 45.37
C ASP A 103 -9.91 26.94 44.07
N ALA A 104 -8.60 26.65 44.05
CA ALA A 104 -7.76 26.71 42.86
C ALA A 104 -6.61 25.70 42.94
N TYR A 105 -6.11 25.28 41.78
CA TYR A 105 -5.02 24.32 41.64
C TYR A 105 -3.88 24.91 40.82
N THR A 106 -2.65 24.81 41.33
CA THR A 106 -1.45 24.95 40.50
C THR A 106 -1.32 23.77 39.51
N LEU A 107 -0.43 23.87 38.53
CA LEU A 107 -0.18 22.78 37.58
C LEU A 107 0.25 21.50 38.32
N GLU A 108 1.19 21.61 39.26
CA GLU A 108 1.69 20.47 40.05
C GLU A 108 0.56 19.81 40.87
N GLN A 109 -0.25 20.61 41.56
CA GLN A 109 -1.38 20.10 42.33
C GLN A 109 -2.43 19.45 41.45
N PHE A 110 -2.76 20.05 40.31
CA PHE A 110 -3.68 19.46 39.34
C PHE A 110 -3.19 18.09 38.86
N LEU A 111 -1.90 17.96 38.53
CA LEU A 111 -1.33 16.69 38.09
C LEU A 111 -1.33 15.64 39.21
N ALA A 112 -0.84 16.01 40.39
CA ALA A 112 -0.64 15.08 41.51
C ALA A 112 -1.94 14.67 42.21
N GLU A 113 -2.92 15.58 42.29
CA GLU A 113 -4.14 15.38 43.08
C GLU A 113 -5.35 14.96 42.21
N LEU A 114 -5.39 15.37 40.93
CA LEU A 114 -6.56 15.14 40.07
C LEU A 114 -6.25 14.23 38.87
N VAL A 115 -5.13 14.41 38.18
CA VAL A 115 -4.80 13.63 36.97
C VAL A 115 -4.30 12.24 37.34
N VAL A 116 -3.18 12.14 38.06
CA VAL A 116 -2.52 10.86 38.39
C VAL A 116 -3.44 9.93 39.19
N PRO A 117 -4.14 10.38 40.26
CA PRO A 117 -5.00 9.49 41.04
C PRO A 117 -6.24 9.01 40.29
N SER A 118 -6.73 9.77 39.30
CA SER A 118 -7.92 9.36 38.53
C SER A 118 -7.66 8.15 37.64
N GLY A 119 -6.42 7.98 37.17
CA GLY A 119 -6.06 7.00 36.12
C GLY A 119 -6.72 7.23 34.76
N ALA A 120 -7.60 8.23 34.62
CA ALA A 120 -8.38 8.49 33.41
C ALA A 120 -7.61 9.28 32.34
N LEU A 121 -6.54 9.96 32.76
CA LEU A 121 -5.70 10.81 31.92
C LEU A 121 -4.24 10.34 32.03
N ARG A 122 -3.60 10.11 30.88
CA ARG A 122 -2.16 9.84 30.82
C ARG A 122 -1.40 11.14 30.55
N PRO A 123 -0.63 11.68 31.52
CA PRO A 123 0.25 12.81 31.27
C PRO A 123 1.46 12.37 30.45
N VAL A 124 1.75 13.09 29.37
CA VAL A 124 2.85 12.79 28.44
C VAL A 124 3.63 14.07 28.14
N ASN A 125 4.92 14.08 28.49
CA ASN A 125 5.83 15.13 28.08
C ASN A 125 6.21 14.94 26.61
N VAL A 126 6.02 16.00 25.82
CA VAL A 126 6.25 15.98 24.38
C VAL A 126 7.15 17.15 24.01
N HIS A 127 8.31 16.83 23.48
CA HIS A 127 9.18 17.80 22.82
C HIS A 127 8.84 17.87 21.34
N LYS A 128 8.77 19.09 20.79
CA LYS A 128 8.44 19.33 19.39
C LYS A 128 9.37 20.34 18.76
N ARG A 129 9.87 20.00 17.58
CA ARG A 129 10.51 20.95 16.66
C ARG A 129 9.67 21.06 15.40
N ARG A 130 9.09 22.25 15.18
CA ARG A 130 8.17 22.52 14.07
C ARG A 130 8.84 23.40 13.03
N VAL A 131 8.79 22.98 11.77
CA VAL A 131 9.11 23.82 10.63
C VAL A 131 7.81 24.16 9.91
N ARG A 132 7.50 25.46 9.78
CA ARG A 132 6.24 25.95 9.23
C ARG A 132 6.37 26.40 7.79
N TYR A 133 5.33 26.18 7.00
CA TYR A 133 5.27 26.46 5.57
C TYR A 133 3.92 27.08 5.19
N LYS A 134 3.85 27.54 3.94
CA LYS A 134 2.60 27.86 3.25
C LYS A 134 2.44 26.94 2.03
N VAL A 135 1.29 26.26 1.95
CA VAL A 135 0.96 25.33 0.86
C VAL A 135 -0.44 25.66 0.39
N GLY A 136 -0.59 26.13 -0.85
CA GLY A 136 -1.90 26.51 -1.39
C GLY A 136 -2.68 27.51 -0.52
N GLY A 137 -1.98 28.46 0.11
CA GLY A 137 -2.56 29.42 1.07
C GLY A 137 -2.80 28.87 2.48
N CYS A 138 -2.79 27.55 2.66
CA CYS A 138 -2.94 26.90 3.96
C CYS A 138 -1.67 27.04 4.81
N THR A 139 -1.84 27.03 6.13
CA THR A 139 -0.71 26.88 7.06
C THR A 139 -0.35 25.40 7.10
N ALA A 140 0.92 25.09 6.89
CA ALA A 140 1.42 23.72 7.01
C ALA A 140 2.58 23.65 8.00
N GLU A 141 2.77 22.51 8.65
CA GLU A 141 3.92 22.25 9.51
C GLU A 141 4.44 20.83 9.32
N VAL A 142 5.76 20.68 9.33
CA VAL A 142 6.45 19.41 9.51
C VAL A 142 7.05 19.44 10.92
N THR A 143 6.71 18.45 11.74
CA THR A 143 7.07 18.44 13.16
C THR A 143 7.82 17.17 13.52
N ASP A 144 9.04 17.31 14.03
CA ASP A 144 9.74 16.25 14.76
C ASP A 144 9.20 16.21 16.18
N ILE A 145 8.83 15.01 16.64
CA ILE A 145 8.15 14.78 17.91
C ILE A 145 8.95 13.75 18.70
N THR A 146 9.27 14.07 19.96
CA THR A 146 9.80 13.10 20.92
C THR A 146 8.90 13.05 22.15
N ALA A 147 8.46 11.85 22.53
CA ALA A 147 7.62 11.63 23.71
C ALA A 147 8.03 10.32 24.39
N GLU A 148 8.32 10.36 25.69
CA GLU A 148 8.74 9.19 26.49
C GLU A 148 9.87 8.36 25.84
N GLY A 149 10.87 9.04 25.25
CA GLY A 149 12.01 8.38 24.57
C GLY A 149 11.69 7.80 23.18
N LYS A 150 10.45 7.94 22.70
CA LYS A 150 10.04 7.54 21.35
C LYS A 150 9.99 8.74 20.41
N ALA A 151 10.49 8.58 19.19
CA ALA A 151 10.50 9.62 18.17
C ALA A 151 9.56 9.29 17.01
N THR A 152 8.90 10.32 16.47
CA THR A 152 8.12 10.24 15.23
C THR A 152 8.12 11.60 14.53
N ARG A 153 7.54 11.66 13.34
CA ARG A 153 7.25 12.92 12.65
C ARG A 153 5.75 13.04 12.41
N SER A 154 5.27 14.28 12.30
CA SER A 154 3.93 14.57 11.81
C SER A 154 3.96 15.68 10.77
N ILE A 155 3.05 15.59 9.80
CA ILE A 155 2.75 16.69 8.89
C ILE A 155 1.32 17.12 9.15
N ALA A 156 1.09 18.43 9.26
CA ALA A 156 -0.25 18.98 9.35
C ALA A 156 -0.46 20.15 8.40
N ILE A 157 -1.68 20.28 7.91
CA ILE A 157 -2.14 21.35 7.03
C ILE A 157 -3.49 21.83 7.55
N GLU A 158 -3.64 23.13 7.75
CA GLU A 158 -4.85 23.73 8.31
C GLU A 158 -5.26 25.05 7.64
N SER A 159 -6.58 25.22 7.49
CA SER A 159 -7.22 26.42 6.94
C SER A 159 -8.66 26.54 7.44
N GLU A 160 -9.26 27.70 7.23
CA GLU A 160 -10.70 27.91 7.45
C GLU A 160 -11.52 27.29 6.30
N ASP A 161 -10.89 27.10 5.14
CA ASP A 161 -11.47 26.46 3.95
C ASP A 161 -11.01 24.99 3.86
N ALA A 162 -11.97 24.07 4.01
CA ALA A 162 -11.75 22.62 3.90
C ALA A 162 -11.23 22.20 2.51
N ALA A 163 -11.76 22.80 1.44
CA ALA A 163 -11.38 22.46 0.07
C ALA A 163 -9.92 22.87 -0.20
N ALA A 164 -9.50 24.01 0.33
CA ALA A 164 -8.11 24.45 0.28
C ALA A 164 -7.17 23.47 1.00
N VAL A 165 -7.57 22.92 2.15
CA VAL A 165 -6.78 21.90 2.87
C VAL A 165 -6.61 20.64 2.02
N ILE A 166 -7.70 20.10 1.45
CA ILE A 166 -7.64 18.91 0.60
C ILE A 166 -6.74 19.14 -0.62
N ALA A 167 -6.88 20.29 -1.29
CA ALA A 167 -6.04 20.64 -2.43
C ALA A 167 -4.56 20.75 -2.03
N ALA A 168 -4.26 21.36 -0.89
CA ALA A 168 -2.92 21.48 -0.36
C ALA A 168 -2.30 20.11 -0.03
N VAL A 169 -3.03 19.23 0.66
CA VAL A 169 -2.63 17.84 0.97
C VAL A 169 -2.28 17.06 -0.31
N ALA A 170 -3.13 17.14 -1.34
CA ALA A 170 -2.88 16.50 -2.62
C ALA A 170 -1.64 17.09 -3.32
N SER A 171 -1.46 18.41 -3.30
CA SER A 171 -0.33 19.10 -3.92
C SER A 171 1.03 18.70 -3.34
N VAL A 172 1.07 18.27 -2.08
CA VAL A 172 2.29 17.76 -1.42
C VAL A 172 2.40 16.24 -1.41
N GLY A 173 1.48 15.53 -2.07
CA GLY A 173 1.57 14.08 -2.26
C GLY A 173 1.15 13.27 -1.05
N LEU A 174 0.27 13.85 -0.22
CA LEU A 174 -0.23 13.22 1.01
C LEU A 174 -1.69 12.72 0.86
N ALA A 175 -2.23 12.69 -0.36
CA ALA A 175 -3.62 12.27 -0.61
C ALA A 175 -3.92 10.83 -0.16
N ASP A 176 -2.91 9.95 -0.19
CA ASP A 176 -3.04 8.55 0.23
C ASP A 176 -3.05 8.40 1.77
N TYR A 177 -2.60 9.42 2.51
CA TYR A 177 -2.43 9.33 3.97
C TYR A 177 -3.74 9.58 4.70
N CYS A 178 -3.99 8.79 5.75
CA CYS A 178 -5.14 8.95 6.61
C CYS A 178 -4.99 10.18 7.50
N ASN A 179 -6.07 10.95 7.64
CA ASN A 179 -6.14 11.99 8.65
C ASN A 179 -6.18 11.37 10.06
N MET A 180 -5.37 11.91 10.96
CA MET A 180 -5.21 11.44 12.33
C MET A 180 -5.00 12.62 13.28
N SER A 181 -5.90 12.73 14.26
CA SER A 181 -5.76 13.71 15.33
C SER A 181 -4.46 13.55 16.11
N TYR A 182 -3.96 14.67 16.65
CA TYR A 182 -2.72 14.67 17.42
C TYR A 182 -2.74 13.69 18.62
N PRO A 183 -3.81 13.64 19.46
CA PRO A 183 -3.88 12.69 20.57
C PRO A 183 -3.86 11.21 20.11
N ARG A 184 -4.51 10.90 18.99
CA ARG A 184 -4.52 9.55 18.42
C ARG A 184 -3.13 9.14 17.93
N GLY A 185 -2.42 10.02 17.23
CA GLY A 185 -1.06 9.76 16.76
C GLY A 185 -0.06 9.63 17.91
N LEU A 186 -0.18 10.46 18.95
CA LEU A 186 0.66 10.35 20.14
C LEU A 186 0.42 9.04 20.88
N ARG A 187 -0.84 8.60 21.02
CA ARG A 187 -1.16 7.29 21.60
C ARG A 187 -0.57 6.14 20.79
N ALA A 188 -0.74 6.16 19.46
CA ALA A 188 -0.19 5.14 18.58
C ALA A 188 1.34 5.01 18.74
N LEU A 189 2.06 6.13 18.84
CA LEU A 189 3.48 6.15 19.13
C LEU A 189 3.80 5.47 20.48
N LEU A 190 3.11 5.91 21.54
CA LEU A 190 3.38 5.47 22.91
C LEU A 190 3.02 4.01 23.15
N ASP A 191 2.00 3.50 22.47
CA ASP A 191 1.56 2.11 22.57
C ASP A 191 2.38 1.19 21.64
N GLY A 192 3.29 1.76 20.83
CA GLY A 192 4.13 1.00 19.91
C GLY A 192 3.34 0.40 18.75
N ALA A 193 2.28 1.10 18.30
CA ALA A 193 1.48 0.68 17.19
C ALA A 193 2.35 0.52 15.92
N PRO A 194 2.17 -0.57 15.16
CA PRO A 194 2.95 -0.81 13.95
C PRO A 194 2.62 0.22 12.86
N GLU A 195 3.63 0.60 12.07
CA GLU A 195 3.41 1.41 10.87
C GLU A 195 2.91 0.50 9.73
N ARG A 196 1.63 0.64 9.38
CA ARG A 196 0.99 -0.17 8.34
C ARG A 196 0.49 0.68 7.19
N TYR A 197 0.62 0.14 5.98
CA TYR A 197 0.21 0.78 4.74
C TYR A 197 -0.63 -0.20 3.93
N ALA A 198 -1.62 0.30 3.20
CA ALA A 198 -2.45 -0.52 2.34
C ALA A 198 -2.33 -0.12 0.87
N VAL A 199 -2.51 -1.11 0.00
CA VAL A 199 -2.58 -0.94 -1.44
C VAL A 199 -3.85 -1.61 -1.97
N ILE A 200 -4.53 -0.92 -2.89
CA ILE A 200 -5.65 -1.44 -3.67
C ILE A 200 -5.26 -1.45 -5.16
N ASP A 201 -5.31 -2.61 -5.80
CA ASP A 201 -5.11 -2.78 -7.25
C ASP A 201 -6.46 -3.14 -7.89
N ALA A 202 -7.10 -2.15 -8.52
CA ALA A 202 -8.38 -2.30 -9.21
C ALA A 202 -8.16 -2.82 -10.64
N GLY A 203 -8.12 -4.15 -10.75
CA GLY A 203 -8.02 -4.89 -12.00
C GLY A 203 -9.35 -5.05 -12.74
N THR A 204 -9.27 -5.45 -14.01
CA THR A 204 -10.45 -5.75 -14.85
C THR A 204 -11.28 -6.91 -14.31
N ASN A 205 -10.64 -7.95 -13.75
CA ASN A 205 -11.33 -9.15 -13.26
C ASN A 205 -11.50 -9.17 -11.73
N SER A 206 -10.52 -8.62 -11.01
CA SER A 206 -10.43 -8.69 -9.56
C SER A 206 -9.84 -7.42 -8.99
N ILE A 207 -10.26 -7.04 -7.79
CA ILE A 207 -9.62 -6.00 -6.98
C ILE A 207 -8.76 -6.68 -5.92
N LYS A 208 -7.47 -6.35 -5.89
CA LYS A 208 -6.53 -6.92 -4.90
C LYS A 208 -6.31 -5.93 -3.77
N PHE A 209 -6.13 -6.46 -2.57
CA PHE A 209 -5.88 -5.71 -1.35
C PHE A 209 -4.67 -6.28 -0.62
N HIS A 210 -3.75 -5.39 -0.27
CA HIS A 210 -2.52 -5.74 0.43
C HIS A 210 -2.30 -4.78 1.59
N ILE A 211 -2.01 -5.30 2.78
CA ILE A 211 -1.52 -4.50 3.91
C ILE A 211 -0.09 -4.93 4.19
N ALA A 212 0.82 -3.98 4.20
CA ALA A 212 2.21 -4.18 4.62
C ALA A 212 2.48 -3.46 5.94
N GLU A 213 3.23 -4.11 6.82
CA GLU A 213 3.77 -3.56 8.04
C GLU A 213 5.25 -3.24 7.86
N ARG A 214 5.67 -2.06 8.26
CA ARG A 214 7.09 -1.68 8.27
C ARG A 214 7.75 -2.13 9.56
N ALA A 215 8.75 -2.99 9.43
CA ALA A 215 9.60 -3.41 10.54
C ALA A 215 10.61 -2.32 10.94
N ALA A 216 11.24 -2.49 12.11
CA ALA A 216 12.19 -1.51 12.64
C ALA A 216 13.43 -1.30 11.75
N ASP A 217 13.82 -2.32 10.98
CA ASP A 217 14.90 -2.28 10.00
C ASP A 217 14.49 -1.62 8.66
N GLY A 218 13.23 -1.20 8.54
CA GLY A 218 12.67 -0.56 7.36
C GLY A 218 12.06 -1.53 6.34
N SER A 219 12.21 -2.85 6.52
CA SER A 219 11.62 -3.86 5.64
C SER A 219 10.09 -3.87 5.71
N LEU A 220 9.44 -4.28 4.62
CA LEU A 220 7.98 -4.37 4.52
C LEU A 220 7.56 -5.83 4.58
N ARG A 221 6.72 -6.17 5.56
CA ARG A 221 6.16 -7.52 5.75
C ARG A 221 4.67 -7.53 5.44
N ALA A 222 4.21 -8.53 4.68
CA ALA A 222 2.80 -8.72 4.42
C ALA A 222 2.02 -9.04 5.71
N VAL A 223 0.90 -8.36 5.93
CA VAL A 223 -0.08 -8.63 6.99
C VAL A 223 -1.36 -9.19 6.37
N VAL A 224 -1.79 -8.62 5.26
CA VAL A 224 -2.94 -9.08 4.47
C VAL A 224 -2.52 -9.13 3.00
N ASP A 225 -2.90 -10.20 2.31
CA ASP A 225 -2.80 -10.28 0.86
C ASP A 225 -3.97 -11.11 0.32
N ARG A 226 -4.92 -10.45 -0.34
CA ARG A 226 -6.14 -11.10 -0.86
C ARG A 226 -6.64 -10.42 -2.13
N ALA A 227 -7.52 -11.11 -2.85
CA ALA A 227 -8.21 -10.59 -4.01
C ALA A 227 -9.72 -10.86 -3.92
N GLU A 228 -10.52 -9.91 -4.39
CA GLU A 228 -11.98 -10.02 -4.49
C GLU A 228 -12.39 -9.99 -5.97
N MET A 229 -13.17 -10.98 -6.39
CA MET A 229 -13.62 -11.12 -7.78
C MET A 229 -14.79 -10.19 -8.04
N THR A 230 -14.53 -9.01 -8.61
CA THR A 230 -15.55 -7.99 -8.89
C THR A 230 -15.98 -7.97 -10.35
N ARG A 231 -15.13 -8.49 -11.26
CA ARG A 231 -15.33 -8.46 -12.72
C ARG A 231 -15.68 -7.06 -13.22
N LEU A 232 -14.85 -6.07 -12.87
CA LEU A 232 -15.09 -4.67 -13.20
C LEU A 232 -15.21 -4.42 -14.71
N GLY A 233 -14.48 -5.17 -15.54
CA GLY A 233 -14.55 -5.05 -17.01
C GLY A 233 -15.53 -5.99 -17.70
N GLU A 234 -16.45 -6.60 -16.97
CA GLU A 234 -17.53 -7.41 -17.56
C GLU A 234 -18.36 -6.56 -18.54
N GLY A 235 -18.54 -7.05 -19.77
CA GLY A 235 -19.26 -6.34 -20.84
C GLY A 235 -18.52 -5.14 -21.44
N LEU A 236 -17.27 -4.87 -21.04
CA LEU A 236 -16.52 -3.70 -21.48
C LEU A 236 -16.13 -3.75 -22.96
N GLU A 237 -15.74 -4.92 -23.47
CA GLU A 237 -15.36 -5.08 -24.89
C GLU A 237 -16.53 -4.82 -25.84
N GLU A 238 -17.73 -5.23 -25.45
CA GLU A 238 -18.94 -5.10 -26.26
C GLU A 238 -19.57 -3.70 -26.14
N SER A 239 -19.72 -3.20 -24.91
CA SER A 239 -20.43 -1.93 -24.65
C SER A 239 -19.51 -0.71 -24.68
N GLY A 240 -18.21 -0.89 -24.42
CA GLY A 240 -17.24 0.19 -24.20
C GLY A 240 -17.41 0.92 -22.85
N GLU A 241 -18.29 0.44 -21.98
CA GLU A 241 -18.60 1.03 -20.67
C GLU A 241 -18.59 -0.02 -19.56
N ILE A 242 -18.29 0.42 -18.35
CA ILE A 242 -18.42 -0.41 -17.14
C ILE A 242 -19.88 -0.39 -16.70
N GLY A 243 -20.51 -1.56 -16.63
CA GLY A 243 -21.91 -1.70 -16.23
C GLY A 243 -22.15 -1.38 -14.76
N HIS A 244 -23.37 -0.92 -14.44
CA HIS A 244 -23.75 -0.48 -13.09
C HIS A 244 -23.51 -1.55 -12.02
N GLU A 245 -23.86 -2.82 -12.27
CA GLU A 245 -23.64 -3.90 -11.32
C GLU A 245 -22.15 -4.13 -10.99
N ALA A 246 -21.27 -3.96 -11.97
CA ALA A 246 -19.83 -4.07 -11.78
C ALA A 246 -19.30 -2.93 -10.89
N ILE A 247 -19.84 -1.72 -11.05
CA ILE A 247 -19.54 -0.57 -10.18
C ILE A 247 -19.99 -0.87 -8.74
N GLU A 248 -21.21 -1.36 -8.53
CA GLU A 248 -21.71 -1.67 -7.19
C GLU A 248 -20.86 -2.73 -6.48
N ARG A 249 -20.46 -3.79 -7.19
CA ARG A 249 -19.54 -4.81 -6.64
C ARG A 249 -18.18 -4.23 -6.28
N ALA A 250 -17.61 -3.38 -7.15
CA ALA A 250 -16.32 -2.75 -6.89
C ALA A 250 -16.38 -1.79 -5.68
N VAL A 251 -17.42 -0.97 -5.58
CA VAL A 251 -17.64 -0.09 -4.44
C VAL A 251 -17.78 -0.89 -3.15
N ALA A 252 -18.59 -1.96 -3.15
CA ALA A 252 -18.77 -2.81 -1.98
C ALA A 252 -17.45 -3.48 -1.54
N ALA A 253 -16.65 -3.96 -2.47
CA ALA A 253 -15.35 -4.56 -2.20
C ALA A 253 -14.37 -3.55 -1.59
N ILE A 254 -14.22 -2.38 -2.22
CA ILE A 254 -13.32 -1.32 -1.75
C ILE A 254 -13.77 -0.79 -0.38
N ALA A 255 -15.07 -0.60 -0.14
CA ALA A 255 -15.59 -0.18 1.16
C ALA A 255 -15.20 -1.16 2.28
N LYS A 256 -15.28 -2.47 2.03
CA LYS A 256 -14.81 -3.48 2.99
C LYS A 256 -13.30 -3.41 3.21
N MET A 257 -12.52 -3.19 2.15
CA MET A 257 -11.05 -3.04 2.24
C MET A 257 -10.65 -1.80 3.07
N VAL A 258 -11.37 -0.68 2.91
CA VAL A 258 -11.16 0.54 3.71
C VAL A 258 -11.47 0.28 5.19
N GLU A 259 -12.56 -0.43 5.47
CA GLU A 259 -12.91 -0.79 6.85
C GLU A 259 -11.86 -1.72 7.48
N GLU A 260 -11.39 -2.72 6.73
CA GLU A 260 -10.31 -3.61 7.17
C GLU A 260 -8.99 -2.83 7.39
N ALA A 261 -8.68 -1.85 6.54
CA ALA A 261 -7.52 -0.97 6.72
C ALA A 261 -7.62 -0.15 8.02
N LYS A 262 -8.81 0.40 8.32
CA LYS A 262 -9.07 1.12 9.58
C LYS A 262 -8.89 0.21 10.79
N GLN A 263 -9.44 -1.00 10.75
CA GLN A 263 -9.31 -2.00 11.83
C GLN A 263 -7.86 -2.42 12.05
N ASN A 264 -7.06 -2.46 10.99
CA ASN A 264 -5.63 -2.77 11.06
C ASN A 264 -4.75 -1.58 11.44
N GLY A 265 -5.31 -0.38 11.63
CA GLY A 265 -4.55 0.82 11.99
C GLY A 265 -3.65 1.35 10.87
N VAL A 266 -4.05 1.15 9.61
CA VAL A 266 -3.30 1.62 8.44
C VAL A 266 -3.17 3.15 8.45
N LEU A 267 -1.98 3.64 8.13
CA LEU A 267 -1.62 5.06 8.07
C LEU A 267 -1.87 5.70 6.71
N ALA A 268 -1.84 4.91 5.63
CA ALA A 268 -2.11 5.38 4.27
C ALA A 268 -2.61 4.24 3.37
N ILE A 269 -3.47 4.58 2.41
CA ILE A 269 -4.01 3.68 1.40
C ILE A 269 -3.71 4.27 0.03
N ALA A 270 -2.86 3.60 -0.76
CA ALA A 270 -2.68 3.93 -2.17
C ALA A 270 -3.56 3.02 -3.05
N ALA A 271 -4.23 3.58 -4.05
CA ALA A 271 -5.08 2.78 -4.95
C ALA A 271 -4.80 3.10 -6.42
N VAL A 272 -4.65 2.05 -7.23
CA VAL A 272 -4.42 2.15 -8.67
C VAL A 272 -5.46 1.39 -9.47
N GLY A 273 -5.78 1.90 -10.65
CA GLY A 273 -6.67 1.30 -11.64
C GLY A 273 -5.92 0.94 -12.91
N THR A 274 -6.21 -0.22 -13.50
CA THR A 274 -5.49 -0.74 -14.67
C THR A 274 -6.34 -0.65 -15.95
N ALA A 275 -6.09 -1.55 -16.92
CA ALA A 275 -6.66 -1.54 -18.26
C ALA A 275 -8.19 -1.31 -18.31
N GLY A 276 -8.98 -1.99 -17.46
CA GLY A 276 -10.44 -1.85 -17.48
C GLY A 276 -10.92 -0.41 -17.28
N LEU A 277 -10.35 0.30 -16.30
CA LEU A 277 -10.70 1.69 -16.02
C LEU A 277 -10.16 2.66 -17.08
N ARG A 278 -9.04 2.32 -17.72
CA ARG A 278 -8.43 3.10 -18.80
C ARG A 278 -9.21 3.02 -20.11
N MET A 279 -9.77 1.84 -20.41
CA MET A 279 -10.49 1.57 -21.68
C MET A 279 -11.94 2.05 -21.65
N ALA A 280 -12.58 2.07 -20.48
CA ALA A 280 -13.99 2.43 -20.35
C ALA A 280 -14.25 3.91 -20.61
N ARG A 281 -15.24 4.21 -21.48
CA ARG A 281 -15.66 5.60 -21.75
C ARG A 281 -16.16 6.31 -20.48
N ASN A 282 -16.79 5.56 -19.58
CA ASN A 282 -17.28 6.04 -18.30
C ASN A 282 -16.27 5.86 -17.14
N GLY A 283 -15.00 5.51 -17.40
CA GLY A 283 -14.00 5.21 -16.36
C GLY A 283 -13.81 6.34 -15.34
N ALA A 284 -13.77 7.60 -15.77
CA ALA A 284 -13.67 8.75 -14.87
C ALA A 284 -14.88 8.88 -13.93
N ALA A 285 -16.09 8.60 -14.44
CA ALA A 285 -17.31 8.62 -13.63
C ALA A 285 -17.35 7.46 -12.62
N VAL A 286 -16.82 6.29 -13.00
CA VAL A 286 -16.66 5.14 -12.09
C VAL A 286 -15.71 5.50 -10.95
N ILE A 287 -14.56 6.11 -11.24
CA ILE A 287 -13.59 6.54 -10.22
C ILE A 287 -14.19 7.58 -9.27
N ALA A 288 -14.90 8.57 -9.82
CA ALA A 288 -15.60 9.57 -9.00
C ALA A 288 -16.65 8.93 -8.08
N THR A 289 -17.39 7.94 -8.58
CA THR A 289 -18.38 7.18 -7.80
C THR A 289 -17.72 6.38 -6.67
N ILE A 290 -16.61 5.69 -6.95
CA ILE A 290 -15.85 4.96 -5.94
C ILE A 290 -15.33 5.92 -4.87
N ARG A 291 -14.71 7.04 -5.26
CA ARG A 291 -14.21 8.04 -4.31
C ARG A 291 -15.33 8.59 -3.44
N ALA A 292 -16.46 8.99 -4.02
CA ALA A 292 -17.59 9.55 -3.28
C ALA A 292 -18.17 8.56 -2.23
N ARG A 293 -18.11 7.25 -2.50
CA ARG A 293 -18.71 6.23 -1.63
C ARG A 293 -17.73 5.55 -0.68
N THR A 294 -16.42 5.63 -0.94
CA THR A 294 -15.39 4.90 -0.17
C THR A 294 -14.30 5.80 0.40
N GLY A 295 -14.18 7.04 -0.09
CA GLY A 295 -13.08 7.95 0.22
C GLY A 295 -11.78 7.64 -0.53
N VAL A 296 -11.70 6.53 -1.28
CA VAL A 296 -10.47 6.11 -1.96
C VAL A 296 -10.34 6.80 -3.32
N ALA A 297 -9.24 7.50 -3.52
CA ALA A 297 -8.85 8.02 -4.83
C ALA A 297 -8.09 6.95 -5.62
N ILE A 298 -8.61 6.56 -6.79
CA ILE A 298 -7.95 5.60 -7.68
C ILE A 298 -7.16 6.36 -8.75
N GLU A 299 -5.86 6.11 -8.83
CA GLU A 299 -4.99 6.57 -9.91
C GLU A 299 -5.00 5.57 -11.07
N VAL A 300 -5.44 5.99 -12.26
CA VAL A 300 -5.35 5.12 -13.45
C VAL A 300 -3.93 5.16 -13.98
N ILE A 301 -3.26 4.02 -13.96
CA ILE A 301 -1.87 3.88 -14.42
C ILE A 301 -1.79 3.34 -15.85
N SER A 302 -0.69 3.64 -16.53
CA SER A 302 -0.41 3.11 -17.86
C SER A 302 0.00 1.64 -17.77
N GLY A 303 -0.17 0.91 -18.87
CA GLY A 303 0.35 -0.45 -18.96
C GLY A 303 1.85 -0.51 -18.68
N GLU A 304 2.62 0.51 -19.08
CA GLU A 304 4.05 0.69 -18.82
C GLU A 304 4.37 0.80 -17.32
N GLU A 305 3.59 1.61 -16.59
CA GLU A 305 3.74 1.80 -15.16
C GLU A 305 3.40 0.53 -14.36
N GLU A 306 2.39 -0.24 -14.80
CA GLU A 306 2.04 -1.52 -14.17
C GLU A 306 3.25 -2.48 -14.10
N GLY A 307 4.02 -2.57 -15.18
CA GLY A 307 5.20 -3.43 -15.24
C GLY A 307 6.45 -2.83 -14.62
N ARG A 308 6.61 -1.49 -14.61
CA ARG A 308 7.68 -0.84 -13.84
C ARG A 308 7.50 -1.13 -12.35
N LEU A 309 6.27 -1.02 -11.84
CA LEU A 309 5.94 -1.37 -10.46
C LEU A 309 6.15 -2.87 -10.20
N ALA A 310 5.75 -3.75 -11.12
CA ALA A 310 6.05 -5.18 -10.98
C ALA A 310 7.56 -5.47 -10.93
N TYR A 311 8.37 -4.80 -11.76
CA TYR A 311 9.83 -4.88 -11.72
C TYR A 311 10.40 -4.39 -10.37
N LEU A 312 9.89 -3.28 -9.84
CA LEU A 312 10.26 -2.78 -8.51
C LEU A 312 9.92 -3.79 -7.41
N ALA A 313 8.76 -4.45 -7.50
CA ALA A 313 8.34 -5.50 -6.58
C ALA A 313 9.35 -6.65 -6.54
N VAL A 314 9.84 -7.08 -7.71
CA VAL A 314 10.85 -8.12 -7.84
C VAL A 314 12.15 -7.71 -7.17
N LYS A 315 12.66 -6.50 -7.48
CA LYS A 315 13.93 -6.02 -6.92
C LYS A 315 13.87 -5.97 -5.39
N ALA A 316 12.81 -5.38 -4.85
CA ALA A 316 12.62 -5.24 -3.41
C ALA A 316 12.39 -6.60 -2.73
N GLY A 317 11.54 -7.45 -3.30
CA GLY A 317 11.15 -8.73 -2.72
C GLY A 317 12.21 -9.83 -2.77
N LEU A 318 13.26 -9.65 -3.58
CA LEU A 318 14.37 -10.62 -3.70
C LEU A 318 15.72 -10.08 -3.18
N GLY A 319 15.78 -8.83 -2.72
CA GLY A 319 17.00 -8.20 -2.20
C GLY A 319 18.14 -8.20 -3.22
N LEU A 320 17.82 -7.94 -4.48
CA LEU A 320 18.77 -8.16 -5.58
C LEU A 320 19.90 -7.13 -5.58
N PRO A 321 21.16 -7.56 -5.78
CA PRO A 321 22.29 -6.65 -5.91
C PRO A 321 22.15 -5.78 -7.17
N GLU A 322 22.95 -4.72 -7.25
CA GLU A 322 23.08 -3.93 -8.47
C GLU A 322 23.64 -4.81 -9.60
N GLY A 323 23.00 -4.74 -10.77
CA GLY A 323 23.27 -5.61 -11.91
C GLY A 323 22.16 -5.56 -12.96
N SER A 324 22.40 -6.19 -14.09
CA SER A 324 21.41 -6.39 -15.15
C SER A 324 20.38 -7.44 -14.75
N LEU A 325 19.11 -7.07 -14.86
CA LEU A 325 17.97 -7.88 -14.45
C LEU A 325 17.00 -7.99 -15.62
N VAL A 326 16.58 -9.21 -15.91
CA VAL A 326 15.44 -9.47 -16.79
C VAL A 326 14.32 -10.07 -15.97
N VAL A 327 13.17 -9.39 -15.96
CA VAL A 327 11.93 -9.91 -15.41
C VAL A 327 11.01 -10.25 -16.57
N PHE A 328 10.49 -11.47 -16.59
CA PHE A 328 9.44 -11.84 -17.54
C PHE A 328 8.21 -12.43 -16.85
N ASP A 329 7.04 -12.16 -17.42
CA ASP A 329 5.76 -12.73 -17.01
C ASP A 329 5.17 -13.47 -18.20
N THR A 330 4.87 -14.76 -18.02
CA THR A 330 4.26 -15.59 -19.06
C THR A 330 2.80 -15.85 -18.71
N GLY A 331 1.92 -15.24 -19.49
CA GLY A 331 0.47 -15.43 -19.41
C GLY A 331 -0.06 -16.48 -20.39
N GLY A 332 -1.40 -16.50 -20.53
CA GLY A 332 -2.08 -17.40 -21.46
C GLY A 332 -1.91 -17.01 -22.92
N GLY A 333 -2.02 -15.72 -23.25
CA GLY A 333 -1.96 -15.22 -24.63
C GLY A 333 -0.65 -14.55 -25.04
N SER A 334 0.11 -14.02 -24.08
CA SER A 334 1.34 -13.27 -24.34
C SER A 334 2.33 -13.39 -23.18
N SER A 335 3.58 -12.98 -23.44
CA SER A 335 4.63 -12.85 -22.44
C SER A 335 5.18 -11.42 -22.44
N GLN A 336 5.35 -10.83 -21.27
CA GLN A 336 5.93 -9.50 -21.10
C GLN A 336 7.36 -9.63 -20.59
N PHE A 337 8.28 -8.84 -21.15
CA PHE A 337 9.68 -8.78 -20.76
C PHE A 337 10.03 -7.37 -20.33
N THR A 338 10.73 -7.26 -19.20
CA THR A 338 11.28 -6.01 -18.68
C THR A 338 12.78 -6.21 -18.46
N PHE A 339 13.59 -5.49 -19.23
CA PHE A 339 15.03 -5.42 -19.10
C PHE A 339 15.37 -4.19 -18.29
N GLY A 340 16.28 -4.31 -17.33
CA GLY A 340 16.70 -3.19 -16.53
C GLY A 340 18.03 -3.41 -15.85
N ARG A 341 18.50 -2.36 -15.17
CA ARG A 341 19.68 -2.38 -14.32
C ARG A 341 19.38 -1.67 -13.02
N GLY A 342 19.57 -2.36 -11.91
CA GLY A 342 19.25 -1.80 -10.60
C GLY A 342 17.78 -1.37 -10.54
N ALA A 343 17.52 -0.11 -10.20
CA ALA A 343 16.16 0.47 -10.16
C ALA A 343 15.67 1.03 -11.51
N HIS A 344 16.52 1.05 -12.54
CA HIS A 344 16.19 1.60 -13.85
C HIS A 344 15.67 0.51 -14.78
N VAL A 345 14.60 0.80 -15.51
CA VAL A 345 14.07 -0.05 -16.59
C VAL A 345 14.62 0.47 -17.91
N ASP A 346 15.39 -0.35 -18.61
CA ASP A 346 16.02 -0.01 -19.90
C ASP A 346 15.04 -0.18 -21.06
N GLU A 347 14.31 -1.29 -21.08
CA GLU A 347 13.35 -1.62 -22.14
C GLU A 347 12.25 -2.51 -21.60
N ARG A 348 11.03 -2.31 -22.08
CA ARG A 348 9.92 -3.23 -21.88
C ARG A 348 9.17 -3.50 -23.17
N PHE A 349 8.75 -4.75 -23.34
CA PHE A 349 7.91 -5.14 -24.47
C PHE A 349 7.06 -6.38 -24.16
N SER A 350 6.06 -6.61 -25.00
CA SER A 350 5.25 -7.83 -25.01
C SER A 350 5.50 -8.59 -26.30
N VAL A 351 5.42 -9.91 -26.24
CA VAL A 351 5.42 -10.82 -27.39
C VAL A 351 4.20 -11.72 -27.31
N ASP A 352 3.65 -12.12 -28.47
CA ASP A 352 2.45 -12.97 -28.56
C ASP A 352 2.75 -14.45 -28.29
N VAL A 353 3.59 -14.70 -27.28
CA VAL A 353 4.00 -16.04 -26.85
C VAL A 353 3.32 -16.33 -25.52
N GLY A 354 2.28 -17.16 -25.54
CA GLY A 354 1.49 -17.48 -24.36
C GLY A 354 1.12 -18.96 -24.29
N ALA A 355 0.97 -19.48 -23.07
CA ALA A 355 0.81 -20.92 -22.85
C ALA A 355 -0.45 -21.50 -23.52
N VAL A 356 -1.58 -20.78 -23.53
CA VAL A 356 -2.83 -21.24 -24.17
C VAL A 356 -2.62 -21.43 -25.67
N ARG A 357 -1.97 -20.46 -26.33
CA ARG A 357 -1.74 -20.47 -27.78
C ARG A 357 -0.97 -21.71 -28.23
N TYR A 358 0.10 -22.08 -27.54
CA TYR A 358 0.89 -23.26 -27.89
C TYR A 358 0.22 -24.56 -27.43
N THR A 359 -0.52 -24.54 -26.33
CA THR A 359 -1.35 -25.68 -25.94
C THR A 359 -2.35 -26.03 -27.03
N GLU A 360 -3.13 -25.06 -27.52
CA GLU A 360 -4.13 -25.29 -28.57
C GLU A 360 -3.48 -25.71 -29.90
N ARG A 361 -2.37 -25.06 -30.28
CA ARG A 361 -1.69 -25.33 -31.54
C ARG A 361 -1.07 -26.73 -31.62
N PHE A 362 -0.54 -27.24 -30.52
CA PHE A 362 0.20 -28.50 -30.47
C PHE A 362 -0.50 -29.60 -29.66
N GLY A 363 -1.70 -29.36 -29.14
CA GLY A 363 -2.44 -30.31 -28.30
C GLY A 363 -1.73 -30.67 -27.00
N LEU A 364 -1.03 -29.70 -26.38
CA LEU A 364 -0.16 -29.94 -25.23
C LEU A 364 -0.91 -30.26 -23.93
N ASP A 365 -2.23 -30.22 -23.94
CA ASP A 365 -3.11 -30.71 -22.88
C ASP A 365 -3.22 -32.25 -22.87
N ASN A 366 -2.77 -32.93 -23.93
CA ASN A 366 -2.74 -34.39 -24.03
C ASN A 366 -1.34 -34.96 -23.70
N VAL A 367 -1.24 -36.29 -23.70
CA VAL A 367 0.07 -36.98 -23.75
C VAL A 367 0.69 -36.70 -25.11
N VAL A 368 1.91 -36.19 -25.15
CA VAL A 368 2.62 -35.83 -26.39
C VAL A 368 3.95 -36.55 -26.52
N SER A 369 4.30 -36.91 -27.75
CA SER A 369 5.57 -37.56 -28.07
C SER A 369 6.74 -36.57 -27.99
N PRO A 370 7.99 -37.04 -27.88
CA PRO A 370 9.18 -36.18 -27.93
C PRO A 370 9.23 -35.30 -29.19
N GLU A 371 8.79 -35.81 -30.34
CA GLU A 371 8.82 -35.07 -31.61
C GLU A 371 7.85 -33.86 -31.58
N VAL A 372 6.63 -34.05 -31.06
CA VAL A 372 5.66 -32.94 -30.90
C VAL A 372 6.17 -31.89 -29.90
N LEU A 373 6.87 -32.33 -28.86
CA LEU A 373 7.49 -31.43 -27.90
C LEU A 373 8.62 -30.60 -28.54
N GLU A 374 9.48 -31.23 -29.34
CA GLU A 374 10.54 -30.55 -30.09
C GLU A 374 9.96 -29.52 -31.07
N ASP A 375 8.89 -29.87 -31.80
CA ASP A 375 8.19 -28.95 -32.69
C ASP A 375 7.61 -27.74 -31.94
N ALA A 376 7.03 -27.98 -30.75
CA ALA A 376 6.50 -26.90 -29.91
C ALA A 376 7.61 -25.98 -29.40
N LEU A 377 8.73 -26.52 -28.93
CA LEU A 377 9.90 -25.74 -28.49
C LEU A 377 10.50 -24.93 -29.65
N ALA A 378 10.64 -25.52 -30.82
CA ALA A 378 11.13 -24.84 -32.02
C ALA A 378 10.21 -23.69 -32.43
N ALA A 379 8.89 -23.89 -32.40
CA ALA A 379 7.92 -22.84 -32.71
C ALA A 379 7.95 -21.70 -31.68
N ILE A 380 8.03 -22.00 -30.38
CA ILE A 380 8.20 -20.99 -29.34
C ILE A 380 9.50 -20.21 -29.55
N ALA A 381 10.60 -20.90 -29.89
CA ALA A 381 11.88 -20.26 -30.14
C ALA A 381 11.84 -19.31 -31.36
N ALA A 382 11.11 -19.68 -32.42
CA ALA A 382 10.92 -18.84 -33.60
C ALA A 382 10.11 -17.57 -33.30
N ASP A 383 9.17 -17.63 -32.35
CA ASP A 383 8.34 -16.48 -31.97
C ASP A 383 9.01 -15.61 -30.86
N LEU A 384 10.09 -16.09 -30.24
CA LEU A 384 10.90 -15.37 -29.24
C LEU A 384 12.17 -14.71 -29.83
N THR A 385 12.15 -14.30 -31.08
CA THR A 385 13.31 -13.66 -31.76
C THR A 385 13.73 -12.33 -31.12
N ARG A 386 12.82 -11.59 -30.49
CA ARG A 386 13.13 -10.28 -29.88
C ARG A 386 14.12 -10.35 -28.69
N ILE A 387 14.23 -11.51 -28.06
CA ILE A 387 15.21 -11.77 -26.98
C ILE A 387 16.47 -12.50 -27.47
N GLU A 388 16.52 -12.87 -28.74
CA GLU A 388 17.65 -13.58 -29.33
C GLU A 388 18.90 -12.69 -29.42
N GLY A 389 20.06 -13.27 -29.16
CA GLY A 389 21.35 -12.56 -29.22
C GLY A 389 21.57 -11.52 -28.13
N ARG A 390 20.61 -11.29 -27.23
CA ARG A 390 20.77 -10.35 -26.11
C ARG A 390 21.87 -10.82 -25.14
N PRO A 391 22.56 -9.91 -24.44
CA PRO A 391 23.48 -10.25 -23.37
C PRO A 391 22.79 -11.10 -22.29
N ALA A 392 23.55 -12.01 -21.68
CA ALA A 392 23.05 -12.77 -20.55
C ALA A 392 22.91 -11.83 -19.35
N PRO A 393 21.73 -11.76 -18.70
CA PRO A 393 21.58 -10.93 -17.52
C PRO A 393 22.33 -11.53 -16.32
N ASP A 394 22.64 -10.70 -15.33
CA ASP A 394 23.17 -11.17 -14.04
C ASP A 394 22.10 -11.96 -13.27
N LEU A 395 20.83 -11.63 -13.50
CA LEU A 395 19.70 -12.39 -12.98
C LEU A 395 18.51 -12.43 -13.93
N LEU A 396 17.93 -13.62 -14.06
CA LEU A 396 16.63 -13.84 -14.67
C LEU A 396 15.57 -14.13 -13.60
N VAL A 397 14.51 -13.33 -13.59
CA VAL A 397 13.34 -13.54 -12.74
C VAL A 397 12.12 -13.82 -13.60
N ALA A 398 11.34 -14.80 -13.18
CA ALA A 398 10.10 -15.17 -13.84
C ALA A 398 8.91 -14.97 -12.90
N MET A 399 7.79 -14.52 -13.46
CA MET A 399 6.53 -14.28 -12.78
C MET A 399 5.38 -14.92 -13.53
N GLY A 400 4.22 -14.97 -12.88
CA GLY A 400 2.98 -15.43 -13.49
C GLY A 400 2.61 -16.86 -13.09
N GLY A 401 1.38 -17.24 -13.44
CA GLY A 401 0.77 -18.47 -12.92
C GLY A 401 1.49 -19.75 -13.32
N ALA A 402 2.09 -19.81 -14.52
CA ALA A 402 2.87 -20.98 -14.91
C ALA A 402 4.10 -21.13 -14.00
N ILE A 403 4.85 -20.04 -13.79
CA ILE A 403 6.08 -20.03 -13.00
C ILE A 403 5.81 -20.42 -11.54
N THR A 404 4.78 -19.83 -10.92
CA THR A 404 4.47 -20.12 -9.51
C THR A 404 3.98 -21.55 -9.32
N ASN A 405 3.33 -22.16 -10.32
CA ASN A 405 2.99 -23.58 -10.29
C ASN A 405 4.22 -24.47 -10.47
N LEU A 406 5.19 -24.12 -11.33
CA LEU A 406 6.45 -24.85 -11.43
C LEU A 406 7.19 -24.86 -10.08
N ALA A 407 7.23 -23.73 -9.37
CA ALA A 407 7.79 -23.64 -8.02
C ALA A 407 7.01 -24.48 -6.99
N ALA A 408 5.68 -24.40 -7.02
CA ALA A 408 4.84 -25.17 -6.10
C ALA A 408 4.98 -26.70 -6.31
N VAL A 409 5.12 -27.16 -7.56
CA VAL A 409 5.38 -28.56 -7.90
C VAL A 409 6.78 -28.99 -7.47
N LYS A 410 7.81 -28.15 -7.65
CA LYS A 410 9.17 -28.41 -7.14
C LYS A 410 9.17 -28.71 -5.63
N HIS A 411 8.41 -27.94 -4.87
CA HIS A 411 8.30 -28.08 -3.41
C HIS A 411 7.19 -29.03 -2.95
N ALA A 412 6.44 -29.64 -3.88
CA ALA A 412 5.29 -30.50 -3.59
C ALA A 412 4.29 -29.85 -2.60
N LEU A 413 3.96 -28.58 -2.82
CA LEU A 413 3.08 -27.81 -1.94
C LEU A 413 1.63 -28.34 -2.01
N LYS A 414 1.14 -28.93 -0.91
CA LYS A 414 -0.28 -29.33 -0.79
C LYS A 414 -1.21 -28.11 -0.67
N THR A 415 -0.74 -27.07 -0.01
CA THR A 415 -1.39 -25.78 0.13
C THR A 415 -0.44 -24.73 -0.39
N TYR A 416 -0.93 -23.84 -1.25
CA TYR A 416 -0.10 -22.79 -1.83
C TYR A 416 0.44 -21.87 -0.73
N ASP A 417 1.75 -21.70 -0.72
CA ASP A 417 2.45 -20.81 0.21
C ASP A 417 3.28 -19.80 -0.61
N PRO A 418 2.86 -18.53 -0.67
CA PRO A 418 3.55 -17.51 -1.45
C PRO A 418 4.96 -17.22 -0.93
N ASP A 419 5.23 -17.45 0.36
CA ASP A 419 6.54 -17.17 0.96
C ASP A 419 7.55 -18.27 0.62
N ILE A 420 7.10 -19.51 0.39
CA ILE A 420 7.95 -20.59 -0.17
C ILE A 420 8.18 -20.37 -1.67
N VAL A 421 7.15 -19.96 -2.41
CA VAL A 421 7.25 -19.73 -3.86
C VAL A 421 8.16 -18.54 -4.16
N GLN A 422 8.06 -17.46 -3.39
CA GLN A 422 8.88 -16.26 -3.55
C GLN A 422 10.37 -16.59 -3.42
N GLY A 423 11.15 -16.25 -4.45
CA GLY A 423 12.60 -16.45 -4.47
C GLY A 423 13.05 -17.87 -4.74
N THR A 424 12.13 -18.82 -4.97
CA THR A 424 12.48 -20.17 -5.41
C THR A 424 13.37 -20.13 -6.65
N VAL A 425 14.48 -20.86 -6.61
CA VAL A 425 15.36 -21.02 -7.77
C VAL A 425 14.88 -22.22 -8.58
N LEU A 426 14.59 -22.03 -9.87
CA LEU A 426 14.32 -23.11 -10.83
C LEU A 426 15.51 -23.20 -11.77
N ASP A 427 16.26 -24.31 -11.69
CA ASP A 427 17.31 -24.61 -12.65
C ASP A 427 16.75 -25.33 -13.88
N ARG A 428 17.57 -25.41 -14.92
CA ARG A 428 17.21 -26.05 -16.18
C ARG A 428 16.79 -27.52 -15.99
N ALA A 429 17.49 -28.26 -15.15
CA ALA A 429 17.23 -29.68 -14.92
C ALA A 429 15.85 -29.90 -14.28
N GLU A 430 15.47 -29.04 -13.34
CA GLU A 430 14.15 -29.09 -12.71
C GLU A 430 13.03 -28.77 -13.71
N ILE A 431 13.25 -27.80 -14.60
CA ILE A 431 12.28 -27.48 -15.66
C ILE A 431 12.15 -28.64 -16.65
N ASP A 432 13.26 -29.21 -17.10
CA ASP A 432 13.26 -30.36 -18.02
C ASP A 432 12.59 -31.59 -17.38
N ARG A 433 12.82 -31.85 -16.08
CA ARG A 433 12.13 -32.88 -15.30
C ARG A 433 10.61 -32.67 -15.29
N GLN A 434 10.16 -31.43 -15.11
CA GLN A 434 8.74 -31.10 -15.11
C GLN A 434 8.13 -31.17 -16.52
N ILE A 435 8.84 -30.75 -17.57
CA ILE A 435 8.43 -30.95 -18.97
C ILE A 435 8.19 -32.44 -19.26
N GLU A 436 9.11 -33.31 -18.84
CA GLU A 436 8.99 -34.76 -18.96
C GLU A 436 7.77 -35.31 -18.19
N LEU A 437 7.58 -34.84 -16.95
CA LEU A 437 6.43 -35.20 -16.12
C LEU A 437 5.09 -34.83 -16.79
N TYR A 438 5.01 -33.65 -17.39
CA TYR A 438 3.79 -33.14 -17.98
C TYR A 438 3.51 -33.75 -19.35
N ARG A 439 4.51 -33.87 -20.23
CA ARG A 439 4.31 -34.44 -21.58
C ARG A 439 3.82 -35.89 -21.56
N SER A 440 4.18 -36.64 -20.52
CA SER A 440 3.81 -38.06 -20.33
C SER A 440 2.44 -38.26 -19.70
N ARG A 441 1.67 -37.19 -19.45
CA ARG A 441 0.35 -37.21 -18.81
C ARG A 441 -0.63 -36.31 -19.55
N SER A 442 -1.89 -36.72 -19.59
CA SER A 442 -3.01 -35.87 -19.98
C SER A 442 -3.27 -34.79 -18.93
N ALA A 443 -3.99 -33.74 -19.30
CA ALA A 443 -4.41 -32.68 -18.38
C ALA A 443 -5.19 -33.22 -17.18
N GLU A 444 -6.05 -34.24 -17.38
CA GLU A 444 -6.78 -34.89 -16.28
C GLU A 444 -5.84 -35.52 -15.26
N GLU A 445 -4.84 -36.28 -15.72
CA GLU A 445 -3.83 -36.89 -14.85
C GLU A 445 -2.96 -35.82 -14.17
N ARG A 446 -2.61 -34.75 -14.88
CA ARG A 446 -1.83 -33.63 -14.33
C ARG A 446 -2.54 -32.93 -13.17
N ARG A 447 -3.89 -32.88 -13.14
CA ARG A 447 -4.65 -32.30 -12.01
C ARG A 447 -4.40 -33.02 -10.68
N THR A 448 -3.84 -34.24 -10.71
CA THR A 448 -3.47 -35.00 -9.52
C THR A 448 -2.06 -34.70 -9.00
N ILE A 449 -1.25 -33.94 -9.76
CA ILE A 449 0.13 -33.59 -9.38
C ILE A 449 0.08 -32.60 -8.21
N VAL A 450 0.73 -32.96 -7.11
CA VAL A 450 0.82 -32.09 -5.91
C VAL A 450 1.58 -30.81 -6.27
N GLY A 451 1.01 -29.66 -5.87
CA GLY A 451 1.54 -28.33 -6.19
C GLY A 451 0.98 -27.72 -7.47
N LEU A 452 0.38 -28.52 -8.37
CA LEU A 452 -0.22 -28.01 -9.61
C LEU A 452 -1.68 -27.67 -9.38
N GLN A 453 -2.04 -26.39 -9.58
CA GLN A 453 -3.42 -25.94 -9.53
C GLN A 453 -4.24 -26.59 -10.65
N PRO A 454 -5.41 -27.20 -10.37
CA PRO A 454 -6.17 -27.94 -11.38
C PRO A 454 -6.56 -27.11 -12.61
N LYS A 455 -6.82 -25.81 -12.43
CA LYS A 455 -7.14 -24.86 -13.51
C LYS A 455 -5.96 -24.55 -14.44
N ARG A 456 -4.74 -24.98 -14.10
CA ARG A 456 -3.52 -24.75 -14.88
C ARG A 456 -2.99 -26.01 -15.55
N ALA A 457 -3.54 -27.18 -15.23
CA ALA A 457 -3.08 -28.47 -15.75
C ALA A 457 -3.06 -28.55 -17.29
N ASP A 458 -4.03 -27.91 -17.94
CA ASP A 458 -4.19 -27.93 -19.39
C ASP A 458 -3.03 -27.18 -20.10
N VAL A 459 -2.52 -26.11 -19.48
CA VAL A 459 -1.56 -25.18 -20.10
C VAL A 459 -0.15 -25.24 -19.52
N ILE A 460 0.07 -26.03 -18.46
CA ILE A 460 1.35 -26.02 -17.72
C ILE A 460 2.53 -26.51 -18.56
N LEU A 461 2.32 -27.49 -19.46
CA LEU A 461 3.38 -28.00 -20.34
C LEU A 461 3.89 -26.89 -21.26
N ALA A 462 2.98 -26.18 -21.93
CA ALA A 462 3.33 -25.05 -22.78
C ALA A 462 4.06 -23.95 -21.98
N GLY A 463 3.58 -23.65 -20.78
CA GLY A 463 4.24 -22.71 -19.87
C GLY A 463 5.69 -23.11 -19.55
N ALA A 464 5.93 -24.38 -19.23
CA ALA A 464 7.27 -24.91 -18.97
C ALA A 464 8.18 -24.82 -20.20
N CYS A 465 7.66 -25.13 -21.40
CA CYS A 465 8.40 -24.99 -22.66
C CYS A 465 8.80 -23.53 -22.95
N ILE A 466 7.90 -22.56 -22.69
CA ILE A 466 8.21 -21.14 -22.84
C ILE A 466 9.36 -20.74 -21.91
N VAL A 467 9.28 -21.12 -20.63
CA VAL A 467 10.33 -20.84 -19.65
C VAL A 467 11.67 -21.43 -20.08
N ARG A 468 11.66 -22.70 -20.49
CA ARG A 468 12.87 -23.39 -20.93
C ARG A 468 13.52 -22.71 -22.12
N THR A 469 12.72 -22.23 -23.06
CA THR A 469 13.17 -21.51 -24.26
C THR A 469 13.72 -20.12 -23.92
N VAL A 470 13.08 -19.40 -23.00
CA VAL A 470 13.57 -18.10 -22.52
C VAL A 470 14.93 -18.24 -21.83
N MET A 471 15.09 -19.23 -20.95
CA MET A 471 16.37 -19.52 -20.30
C MET A 471 17.46 -19.83 -21.32
N GLU A 472 17.13 -20.56 -22.39
CA GLU A 472 18.07 -20.87 -23.45
C GLU A 472 18.54 -19.63 -24.20
N LYS A 473 17.60 -18.82 -24.70
CA LYS A 473 17.92 -17.61 -25.48
C LYS A 473 18.68 -16.57 -24.66
N LEU A 474 18.40 -16.47 -23.37
CA LEU A 474 19.10 -15.57 -22.44
C LEU A 474 20.35 -16.19 -21.81
N ARG A 475 20.70 -17.43 -22.17
CA ARG A 475 21.89 -18.16 -21.67
C ARG A 475 21.94 -18.22 -20.15
N GLN A 476 20.82 -18.63 -19.55
CA GLN A 476 20.67 -18.80 -18.11
C GLN A 476 20.48 -20.28 -17.78
N ASP A 477 21.17 -20.73 -16.73
CA ASP A 477 21.03 -22.11 -16.21
C ASP A 477 20.01 -22.19 -15.07
N ALA A 478 19.65 -21.05 -14.49
CA ALA A 478 18.61 -20.95 -13.49
C ALA A 478 17.88 -19.60 -13.58
N LEU A 479 16.67 -19.57 -13.04
CA LEU A 479 15.89 -18.36 -12.80
C LEU A 479 15.40 -18.32 -11.36
N ARG A 480 15.03 -17.14 -10.88
CA ARG A 480 14.30 -16.96 -9.61
C ARG A 480 12.83 -16.71 -9.89
N VAL A 481 11.97 -17.25 -9.03
CA VAL A 481 10.53 -17.03 -9.10
C VAL A 481 10.14 -15.83 -8.25
N SER A 482 9.27 -14.97 -8.78
CA SER A 482 8.60 -13.94 -7.98
C SER A 482 7.08 -14.11 -8.02
N ASP A 483 6.48 -14.21 -6.84
CA ASP A 483 5.04 -14.12 -6.61
C ASP A 483 4.58 -12.66 -6.38
N ARG A 484 5.56 -11.74 -6.25
CA ARG A 484 5.31 -10.31 -6.02
C ARG A 484 5.11 -9.58 -7.35
N GLY A 485 3.90 -9.06 -7.57
CA GLY A 485 3.55 -8.19 -8.71
C GLY A 485 3.20 -6.75 -8.33
N LEU A 486 2.43 -6.09 -9.19
CA LEU A 486 2.03 -4.66 -9.11
C LEU A 486 1.79 -4.11 -7.69
N ARG A 487 0.90 -4.74 -6.92
CA ARG A 487 0.53 -4.26 -5.57
C ARG A 487 1.71 -4.18 -4.59
N HIS A 488 2.66 -5.11 -4.70
CA HIS A 488 3.87 -5.13 -3.89
C HIS A 488 4.88 -4.09 -4.38
N GLY A 489 4.89 -3.80 -5.68
CA GLY A 489 5.66 -2.69 -6.24
C GLY A 489 5.14 -1.35 -5.75
N LEU A 490 3.81 -1.18 -5.76
CA LEU A 490 3.18 0.06 -5.34
C LEU A 490 3.42 0.36 -3.86
N VAL A 491 3.37 -0.64 -2.98
CA VAL A 491 3.66 -0.40 -1.56
C VAL A 491 5.10 0.04 -1.34
N VAL A 492 6.05 -0.50 -2.12
CA VAL A 492 7.46 -0.07 -2.10
C VAL A 492 7.64 1.31 -2.71
N GLU A 493 6.95 1.63 -3.79
CA GLU A 493 7.03 2.95 -4.42
C GLU A 493 6.47 4.06 -3.52
N ARG A 494 5.25 3.85 -3.00
CA ARG A 494 4.52 4.86 -2.23
C ARG A 494 4.99 4.95 -0.79
N PHE A 495 5.33 3.80 -0.21
CA PHE A 495 5.61 3.67 1.22
C PHE A 495 6.90 2.91 1.48
N GLY A 496 7.80 2.82 0.51
CA GLY A 496 9.16 2.32 0.71
C GLY A 496 10.01 3.24 1.58
N GLY A 497 11.22 2.78 1.88
CA GLY A 497 12.23 3.57 2.57
C GLY A 497 12.94 4.52 1.62
#